data_AF-A0A6F8PVB8-F1
#
_entry.id   AF-A0A6F8PVB8-F1
#
_cell.length_a   1.000
_cell.length_b   1.000
_cell.length_c   1.000
_cell.angle_alpha   90.00
_cell.angle_beta   90.00
_cell.angle_gamma   90.00
#
_symmetry.space_group_name_H-M   'P 1'
#
loop_
_entity.id
_entity.type
_entity.pdbx_description
1 polymer ?
#
loop_
_entity_poly.entity_id
_entity_poly.type
_entity_poly.pdbx_seq_one_letter_code
_entity_poly.pdbx_strand_id
1 'polypeptide(L)'
;MHRRASLFLMLAWAFGLLGLLLGIVVEPLWFARFGSVVVLFAVMSEYMLLHSELNVLYNRLETVTAEDDMPDLTPSKWHRKKVWMAHLTVVVGTLIWGFGDLLL
;
A
#
# COMPACT_ATOMS: atom_id res chain seq x y z
N MET A 1 -2.38 6.64 12.78
CA MET A 1 -2.69 6.59 11.33
C MET A 1 -2.60 5.20 10.70
N HIS A 2 -1.89 4.23 11.29
CA HIS A 2 -1.74 2.87 10.74
C HIS A 2 -3.04 2.11 10.41
N ARG A 3 -4.14 2.33 11.14
CA ARG A 3 -5.43 1.67 10.86
C ARG A 3 -5.96 2.03 9.46
N ARG A 4 -5.85 3.31 9.06
CA ARG A 4 -6.33 3.80 7.75
C ARG A 4 -5.52 3.19 6.59
N ALA A 5 -4.20 3.11 6.73
CA ALA A 5 -3.36 2.45 5.74
C ALA A 5 -3.73 0.97 5.55
N SER A 6 -3.95 0.24 6.66
CA SER A 6 -4.36 -1.17 6.59
C SER A 6 -5.74 -1.34 5.95
N LEU A 7 -6.68 -0.41 6.18
CA LEU A 7 -7.97 -0.41 5.49
C LEU A 7 -7.82 -0.25 3.97
N PHE A 8 -6.97 0.67 3.51
CA PHE A 8 -6.73 0.82 2.07
C PHE A 8 -6.11 -0.43 1.46
N LEU A 9 -5.16 -1.07 2.15
CA LEU A 9 -4.61 -2.34 1.67
C LEU A 9 -5.71 -3.42 1.59
N MET A 10 -6.55 -3.57 2.62
CA MET A 10 -7.66 -4.52 2.59
C MET A 10 -8.65 -4.22 1.45
N LEU A 11 -8.95 -2.95 1.17
CA LEU A 11 -9.77 -2.55 0.04
C LEU A 11 -9.13 -2.93 -1.28
N ALA A 12 -7.82 -2.72 -1.46
CA ALA A 12 -7.09 -3.14 -2.66
C ALA A 12 -7.29 -4.64 -2.93
N TRP A 13 -7.10 -5.49 -1.92
CA TRP A 13 -7.31 -6.93 -2.04
C TRP A 13 -8.78 -7.31 -2.29
N ALA A 14 -9.73 -6.64 -1.64
CA ALA A 14 -11.16 -6.87 -1.85
C ALA A 14 -11.57 -6.54 -3.29
N PHE A 15 -11.11 -5.41 -3.83
CA PHE A 15 -11.37 -5.02 -5.21
C PHE A 15 -10.64 -5.91 -6.23
N GLY A 16 -9.43 -6.39 -5.92
CA GLY A 16 -8.74 -7.38 -6.73
C GLY A 16 -9.51 -8.70 -6.82
N LEU A 17 -10.04 -9.19 -5.69
CA LEU A 17 -10.87 -10.39 -5.66
C LEU A 17 -12.19 -10.20 -6.42
N LEU A 18 -12.85 -9.05 -6.23
CA LEU A 18 -14.08 -8.70 -6.95
C LEU A 18 -13.82 -8.65 -8.47
N GLY A 19 -12.74 -8.00 -8.88
CA GLY A 19 -12.32 -7.92 -10.28
C GLY A 19 -12.05 -9.30 -10.88
N LEU A 20 -11.41 -10.20 -10.13
CA LEU A 20 -11.15 -11.57 -10.57
C LEU A 20 -12.46 -12.35 -10.77
N LEU A 21 -13.40 -12.24 -9.83
CA LEU A 21 -14.71 -12.89 -9.94
C LEU A 21 -15.49 -12.38 -11.16
N LEU A 22 -15.53 -11.07 -11.37
CA LEU A 22 -16.18 -10.47 -12.55
C LEU A 22 -15.45 -10.83 -13.85
N GLY A 23 -14.12 -10.93 -13.81
CA GLY A 23 -13.29 -11.38 -14.93
C GLY A 23 -13.63 -12.79 -15.41
N ILE A 24 -13.97 -13.69 -14.49
CA ILE A 24 -14.32 -15.08 -14.79
C ILE A 24 -15.79 -15.21 -15.22
N VAL A 25 -16.70 -14.47 -14.59
CA VAL A 25 -18.16 -14.64 -14.79
C VAL A 25 -18.69 -13.83 -15.97
N VAL A 26 -18.16 -12.62 -16.20
CA VAL A 26 -18.71 -11.66 -17.17
C VAL A 26 -17.79 -11.52 -18.38
N GLU A 27 -16.61 -10.94 -18.17
CA GLU A 27 -15.65 -10.68 -19.25
C GLU A 27 -14.25 -10.47 -18.65
N PRO A 28 -13.19 -11.09 -19.21
CA PRO A 28 -11.83 -11.00 -18.66
C PRO A 28 -11.33 -9.56 -18.46
N LEU A 29 -11.76 -8.62 -19.31
CA LEU A 29 -11.39 -7.21 -19.24
C LEU A 29 -11.76 -6.53 -17.92
N TRP A 30 -12.76 -7.04 -17.19
CA TRP A 30 -13.08 -6.53 -15.85
C TRP A 30 -11.92 -6.71 -14.87
N PHE A 31 -11.22 -7.85 -14.93
CA PHE A 31 -10.09 -8.09 -14.04
C PHE A 31 -8.96 -7.07 -14.27
N ALA A 32 -8.65 -6.78 -15.54
CA ALA A 32 -7.67 -5.77 -15.91
C ALA A 32 -8.03 -4.38 -15.36
N ARG A 33 -9.28 -3.93 -15.58
CA ARG A 33 -9.77 -2.62 -15.11
C ARG A 33 -9.73 -2.47 -13.59
N PHE A 34 -10.12 -3.51 -12.85
CA PHE A 34 -10.04 -3.50 -11.39
C PHE A 34 -8.59 -3.48 -10.88
N GLY A 35 -7.60 -3.89 -11.69
CA GLY A 35 -6.19 -3.68 -11.40
C GLY A 35 -5.84 -2.21 -11.11
N SER A 36 -6.43 -1.25 -11.83
CA SER A 36 -6.20 0.19 -11.58
C SER A 36 -6.70 0.63 -10.19
N VAL A 37 -7.83 0.06 -9.73
CA VAL A 37 -8.41 0.32 -8.40
C VAL A 37 -7.53 -0.30 -7.31
N VAL A 38 -6.99 -1.50 -7.55
CA VAL A 38 -6.01 -2.16 -6.66
C VAL A 38 -4.78 -1.26 -6.49
N VAL A 39 -4.22 -0.74 -7.60
CA VAL A 39 -3.07 0.18 -7.57
C VAL A 39 -3.39 1.43 -6.77
N LEU A 40 -4.53 2.08 -7.03
CA LEU A 40 -4.92 3.31 -6.33
C LEU A 40 -4.92 3.13 -4.82
N PHE A 41 -5.59 2.09 -4.33
CA PHE A 41 -5.66 1.83 -2.90
C PHE A 41 -4.33 1.37 -2.29
N ALA A 42 -3.53 0.60 -3.04
CA ALA A 42 -2.20 0.19 -2.59
C ALA A 42 -1.24 1.40 -2.45
N VAL A 43 -1.25 2.32 -3.42
CA VAL A 43 -0.48 3.57 -3.35
C VAL A 43 -0.95 4.46 -2.21
N MET A 44 -2.27 4.60 -2.00
CA MET A 44 -2.79 5.33 -0.83
C MET A 44 -2.34 4.71 0.49
N SER A 45 -2.32 3.37 0.58
CA SER A 45 -1.82 2.65 1.75
C SER A 45 -0.34 2.94 2.00
N GLU A 46 0.49 2.84 0.96
CA GLU A 46 1.93 3.09 1.01
C GLU A 46 2.23 4.54 1.43
N TYR A 47 1.58 5.51 0.79
CA TYR A 47 1.68 6.93 1.14
C TYR A 47 1.36 7.18 2.61
N MET A 48 0.27 6.60 3.11
CA MET A 48 -0.11 6.75 4.52
C MET A 48 0.87 6.11 5.50
N LEU A 49 1.49 4.99 5.14
CA LEU A 49 2.50 4.34 5.97
C LEU A 49 3.75 5.23 6.07
N LEU A 50 4.26 5.69 4.92
CA LEU A 50 5.40 6.60 4.83
C LEU A 50 5.16 7.90 5.60
N HIS A 51 4.01 8.55 5.37
CA HIS A 51 3.69 9.81 6.04
C HIS A 51 3.51 9.61 7.56
N SER A 52 2.95 8.48 7.99
CA SER A 52 2.86 8.15 9.41
C SER A 52 4.23 7.88 10.04
N GLU A 53 5.17 7.30 9.30
CA GLU A 53 6.54 7.05 9.76
C GLU A 53 7.30 8.37 9.89
N LEU A 54 7.24 9.23 8.88
CA LEU A 54 7.84 10.57 8.90
C LEU A 54 7.32 11.40 10.07
N ASN A 55 6.00 11.41 10.33
CA ASN A 55 5.46 12.15 11.48
C ASN A 55 5.99 11.62 12.82
N VAL A 56 6.19 10.30 12.96
CA VAL A 56 6.80 9.74 14.17
C VAL A 56 8.28 10.14 14.27
N LEU A 57 9.00 10.13 13.14
CA LEU A 57 10.40 10.53 13.07
C LEU A 57 10.60 12.00 13.47
N TYR A 58 9.82 12.91 12.88
CA TYR A 58 9.86 14.33 13.20
C TYR A 58 9.53 14.60 14.66
N ASN A 59 8.47 13.98 15.20
CA ASN A 59 8.11 14.14 16.61
C ASN A 59 9.22 13.66 17.55
N ARG A 60 9.98 12.61 17.18
CA ARG A 60 11.13 12.14 17.98
C ARG A 60 12.32 13.09 17.88
N LEU A 61 12.56 13.65 16.70
CA LEU A 61 13.64 14.61 16.48
C LEU A 61 13.41 15.93 17.23
N GLU A 62 12.17 16.41 17.29
CA GLU A 62 11.83 17.64 18.04
C GLU A 62 12.10 17.50 19.55
N THR A 63 12.08 16.28 20.07
CA THR A 63 12.32 16.02 21.50
C THR A 63 13.79 15.83 21.88
N VAL A 64 14.71 15.76 20.91
CA VAL A 64 16.15 15.54 21.16
C VAL A 64 16.84 16.89 21.35
N THR A 65 17.51 17.07 22.48
CA THR A 65 18.37 18.24 22.71
C THR A 65 19.83 17.94 22.36
N ALA A 66 20.66 18.97 22.17
CA ALA A 66 22.06 18.82 21.72
C ALA A 66 22.97 18.03 22.68
N GLU A 67 22.51 17.79 23.91
CA GLU A 67 23.21 17.03 24.95
C GLU A 67 22.74 15.57 25.06
N ASP A 68 21.67 15.19 24.33
CA ASP A 68 21.12 13.83 24.37
C ASP A 68 21.79 12.90 23.35
N ASP A 69 21.99 11.63 23.73
CA ASP A 69 22.36 10.58 22.79
C ASP A 69 21.23 10.36 21.76
N MET A 70 21.59 10.13 20.49
CA MET A 70 20.62 9.93 19.41
C MET A 70 19.75 8.68 19.69
N PRO A 71 18.42 8.81 19.80
CA PRO A 71 17.54 7.68 20.04
C PRO A 71 17.47 6.76 18.82
N ASP A 72 17.11 5.49 19.01
CA ASP A 72 16.87 4.57 17.90
C ASP A 72 15.63 5.02 17.10
N LEU A 73 15.88 5.47 15.86
CA LEU A 73 14.86 5.96 14.93
C LEU A 73 14.35 4.84 14.00
N THR A 74 14.85 3.61 14.13
CA THR A 74 14.52 2.52 13.22
C THR A 74 13.04 2.14 13.34
N PRO A 75 12.29 2.05 12.22
CA PRO A 75 10.89 1.65 12.25
C PRO A 75 10.71 0.21 12.73
N SER A 76 9.57 -0.06 13.35
CA SER A 76 9.25 -1.41 13.81
C SER A 76 9.24 -2.42 12.65
N LYS A 77 9.69 -3.65 12.92
CA LYS A 77 9.69 -4.75 11.93
C LYS A 77 8.30 -4.99 11.32
N TRP A 78 7.24 -4.79 12.09
CA TRP A 78 5.85 -4.95 11.62
C TRP A 78 5.43 -3.84 10.65
N HIS A 79 5.87 -2.60 10.90
CA HIS A 79 5.66 -1.49 9.96
C HIS A 79 6.35 -1.76 8.62
N ARG A 80 7.61 -2.20 8.68
CA ARG A 80 8.41 -2.50 7.49
C ARG A 80 7.79 -3.61 6.63
N LYS A 81 7.20 -4.63 7.26
CA LYS A 81 6.42 -5.67 6.56
C LYS A 81 5.19 -5.10 5.86
N LYS A 82 4.47 -4.15 6.47
CA LYS A 82 3.30 -3.51 5.84
C LYS A 82 3.69 -2.69 4.62
N VAL A 83 4.78 -1.92 4.71
CA VAL A 83 5.29 -1.15 3.57
C VAL A 83 5.62 -2.08 2.41
N TRP A 84 6.33 -3.18 2.68
CA TRP A 84 6.62 -4.19 1.67
C TRP A 84 5.37 -4.82 1.04
N MET A 85 4.37 -5.15 1.86
CA MET A 85 3.10 -5.69 1.38
C MET A 85 2.37 -4.67 0.49
N ALA A 86 2.30 -3.40 0.90
CA ALA A 86 1.67 -2.35 0.10
C ALA A 86 2.39 -2.17 -1.23
N HIS A 87 3.72 -2.07 -1.22
CA HIS A 87 4.53 -1.94 -2.43
C HIS A 87 4.36 -3.12 -3.38
N LEU A 88 4.37 -4.35 -2.84
CA LEU A 88 4.13 -5.55 -3.63
C LEU A 88 2.73 -5.53 -4.27
N THR A 89 1.70 -5.08 -3.54
CA THR A 89 0.35 -4.92 -4.08
C THR A 89 0.30 -3.86 -5.18
N VAL A 90 1.07 -2.76 -5.09
CA VAL A 90 1.21 -1.79 -6.19
C VAL A 90 1.78 -2.47 -7.44
N VAL A 91 2.90 -3.19 -7.30
CA VAL A 91 3.53 -3.87 -8.45
C VAL A 91 2.57 -4.88 -9.08
N VAL A 92 1.94 -5.73 -8.27
CA VAL A 92 0.99 -6.74 -8.76
C VAL A 92 -0.23 -6.08 -9.42
N GLY A 93 -0.81 -5.05 -8.82
CA GLY A 93 -1.92 -4.30 -9.40
C GLY A 93 -1.56 -3.67 -10.74
N THR A 94 -0.36 -3.10 -10.86
CA THR A 94 0.14 -2.51 -12.10
C THR A 94 0.35 -3.57 -13.17
N LEU A 95 0.83 -4.76 -12.81
CA LEU A 95 0.94 -5.88 -13.75
C LEU A 95 -0.44 -6.33 -14.24
N ILE A 96 -1.41 -6.52 -13.33
CA ILE A 96 -2.79 -6.90 -13.67
C ILE A 96 -3.41 -5.87 -14.60
N TRP A 97 -3.26 -4.59 -14.28
CA TRP A 97 -3.85 -3.53 -15.08
C TRP A 97 -3.14 -3.37 -16.43
N GLY A 98 -1.82 -3.14 -16.42
CA GLY A 98 -1.06 -2.85 -17.64
C GLY A 98 -1.00 -4.02 -18.62
N PHE A 99 -0.72 -5.23 -18.14
CA PHE A 99 -0.72 -6.41 -19.02
C PHE A 99 -2.13 -6.92 -19.29
N GLY A 100 -3.06 -6.77 -18.35
CA GLY A 100 -4.45 -7.14 -18.58
C GLY A 100 -5.07 -6.34 -19.72
N ASP A 101 -4.87 -5.02 -19.75
CA ASP A 101 -5.38 -4.17 -20.84
C ASP A 101 -4.73 -4.47 -22.20
N LEU A 102 -3.55 -5.11 -22.21
CA LEU A 102 -2.85 -5.50 -23.45
C LEU A 102 -3.20 -6.90 -23.95
N LEU A 103 -3.55 -7.82 -23.05
CA LEU A 103 -3.66 -9.26 -23.35
C LEU A 103 -5.09 -9.80 -23.33
N LEU A 104 -6.04 -9.10 -22.69
CA LEU A 104 -7.44 -9.52 -22.52
C LEU A 104 -8.39 -8.69 -23.38
#